data_AF-A0AAX2G7T9-F1
#
_entry.id   AF-A0AAX2G7T9-F1
#
_cell.length_a   1.000
_cell.length_b   1.000
_cell.length_c   1.000
_cell.angle_alpha   90.00
_cell.angle_beta   90.00
_cell.angle_gamma   90.00
#
_symmetry.space_group_name_H-M   'P 1'
#
loop_
_entity.id
_entity.type
_entity.pdbx_description
1 polymer ?
#
loop_
_entity_poly.entity_id
_entity_poly.type
_entity_poly.pdbx_seq_one_letter_code
_entity_poly.pdbx_strand_id
1 'polypeptide(L)'
;MTDSFIIHTKTPHCLNFMIYIQNIYLNQKGKKENFRFPYITKTLHFSTDFKTNFKELWLTLRKQTANDRYDLQIFHEENHIFYEKLFNTQLCNEDSFKELVCSFQVWWTSIVGQLSLERSVDEYGQQLFNDLVLYLKQNEIEPLQQLHISLLYDDCLLVKENISSYSAILPTKTFFINYRDVVTTLSTCFHVA
;
A
#
# COMPACT_ATOMS: atom_id res chain seq x y z
N MET A 1 1.27 30.21 12.04
CA MET A 1 0.37 29.19 12.62
C MET A 1 0.54 27.91 11.83
N THR A 2 1.33 26.98 12.36
CA THR A 2 1.54 25.63 11.79
C THR A 2 1.48 24.55 12.88
N ASP A 3 1.08 24.95 14.10
CA ASP A 3 1.15 24.14 15.30
C ASP A 3 0.09 23.02 15.32
N SER A 4 -0.80 22.98 14.31
CA SER A 4 -1.84 21.99 14.12
C SER A 4 -1.59 21.02 12.95
N PHE A 5 -0.54 21.21 12.14
CA PHE A 5 -0.27 20.28 11.04
C PHE A 5 0.27 18.95 11.60
N ILE A 6 -0.35 17.85 11.20
CA ILE A 6 0.02 16.50 11.65
C ILE A 6 0.12 15.60 10.42
N ILE A 7 1.19 14.81 10.37
CA ILE A 7 1.37 13.75 9.39
C ILE A 7 1.16 12.42 10.12
N HIS A 8 0.27 11.59 9.59
CA HIS A 8 -0.01 10.26 10.12
C HIS A 8 0.39 9.20 9.10
N THR A 9 1.46 8.46 9.40
CA THR A 9 1.93 7.32 8.60
C THR A 9 1.33 6.01 9.09
N LYS A 10 0.96 5.12 8.17
CA LYS A 10 0.48 3.77 8.50
C LYS A 10 0.84 2.74 7.44
N THR A 11 0.63 1.48 7.75
CA THR A 11 1.02 0.32 6.94
C THR A 11 -0.18 -0.63 6.77
N PRO A 12 -1.16 -0.33 5.89
CA PRO A 12 -2.41 -1.09 5.84
C PRO A 12 -2.17 -2.54 5.39
N HIS A 13 -2.72 -3.50 6.13
CA HIS A 13 -2.63 -4.94 5.87
C HIS A 13 -3.21 -5.29 4.52
N CYS A 14 -4.41 -4.80 4.21
CA CYS A 14 -5.10 -5.14 2.96
C CYS A 14 -4.34 -4.63 1.74
N LEU A 15 -3.84 -3.40 1.78
CA LEU A 15 -3.09 -2.83 0.65
C LEU A 15 -1.74 -3.55 0.47
N ASN A 16 -1.03 -3.86 1.56
CA ASN A 16 0.23 -4.61 1.46
C ASN A 16 -0.01 -6.07 1.04
N PHE A 17 -1.13 -6.69 1.42
CA PHE A 17 -1.51 -8.00 0.92
C PHE A 17 -1.85 -7.98 -0.58
N MET A 18 -2.49 -6.91 -1.07
CA MET A 18 -2.68 -6.71 -2.52
C MET A 18 -1.34 -6.66 -3.26
N ILE A 19 -0.33 -5.94 -2.73
CA ILE A 19 1.01 -5.91 -3.33
C ILE A 19 1.68 -7.30 -3.29
N TYR A 20 1.48 -8.05 -2.19
CA TYR A 20 1.94 -9.43 -2.07
C TYR A 20 1.39 -10.33 -3.18
N ILE A 21 0.08 -10.27 -3.43
CA ILE A 21 -0.59 -11.00 -4.51
C ILE A 21 -0.12 -10.51 -5.89
N GLN A 22 -0.03 -9.19 -6.09
CA GLN A 22 0.46 -8.59 -7.34
C GLN A 22 1.84 -9.15 -7.69
N ASN A 23 2.76 -9.19 -6.74
CA ASN A 23 4.12 -9.61 -6.97
C ASN A 23 4.20 -11.09 -7.37
N ILE A 24 3.39 -11.95 -6.75
CA ILE A 24 3.28 -13.37 -7.17
C ILE A 24 2.76 -13.48 -8.59
N TYR A 25 1.69 -12.75 -8.92
CA TYR A 25 1.12 -12.72 -10.26
C TYR A 25 2.14 -12.28 -11.32
N LEU A 26 2.91 -11.24 -11.02
CA LEU A 26 3.94 -10.72 -11.91
C LEU A 26 5.11 -11.69 -12.06
N ASN A 27 5.55 -12.32 -10.97
CA ASN A 27 6.64 -13.30 -11.00
C ASN A 27 6.30 -14.50 -11.88
N GLN A 28 5.06 -15.00 -11.82
CA GLN A 28 4.63 -16.14 -12.65
C GLN A 28 4.57 -15.82 -14.15
N LYS A 29 4.55 -14.53 -14.53
CA LYS A 29 4.52 -14.07 -15.92
C LYS A 29 5.83 -13.42 -16.37
N GLY A 30 6.74 -13.16 -15.44
CA GLY A 30 7.92 -12.32 -15.63
C GLY A 30 9.20 -13.10 -15.89
N LYS A 31 10.26 -12.35 -16.20
CA LYS A 31 11.63 -12.87 -16.23
C LYS A 31 12.21 -12.85 -14.81
N LYS A 32 13.04 -13.83 -14.46
CA LYS A 32 13.65 -13.99 -13.12
C LYS A 32 14.36 -12.73 -12.60
N GLU A 33 14.98 -11.95 -13.50
CA GLU A 33 15.69 -10.71 -13.17
C GLU A 33 14.79 -9.61 -12.57
N ASN A 34 13.48 -9.69 -12.81
CA ASN A 34 12.50 -8.72 -12.32
C ASN A 34 11.60 -9.31 -11.22
N PHE A 35 11.99 -10.43 -10.62
CA PHE A 35 11.20 -11.04 -9.56
C PHE A 35 11.16 -10.14 -8.33
N ARG A 36 9.98 -10.09 -7.71
CA ARG A 36 9.69 -9.29 -6.54
C ARG A 36 9.31 -10.20 -5.39
N PHE A 37 9.63 -9.82 -4.16
CA PHE A 37 9.16 -10.58 -3.00
C PHE A 37 7.62 -10.57 -2.95
N PRO A 38 6.96 -11.72 -2.73
CA PRO A 38 7.51 -13.03 -2.36
C PRO A 38 7.89 -13.94 -3.54
N TYR A 39 8.93 -14.75 -3.33
CA TYR A 39 9.44 -15.70 -4.33
C TYR A 39 8.78 -17.08 -4.18
N ILE A 40 7.49 -17.17 -4.53
CA ILE A 40 6.71 -18.42 -4.43
C ILE A 40 6.93 -19.27 -5.69
N THR A 41 7.34 -20.53 -5.49
CA THR A 41 7.54 -21.51 -6.58
C THR A 41 6.25 -22.19 -7.03
N LYS A 42 5.27 -22.29 -6.13
CA LYS A 42 3.94 -22.84 -6.41
C LYS A 42 3.20 -21.97 -7.43
N THR A 43 2.64 -22.60 -8.46
CA THR A 43 1.75 -21.94 -9.41
C THR A 43 0.39 -21.69 -8.76
N LEU A 44 -0.14 -20.48 -8.92
CA LEU A 44 -1.44 -20.08 -8.42
C LEU A 44 -2.32 -19.75 -9.62
N HIS A 45 -3.58 -20.17 -9.57
CA HIS A 45 -4.51 -19.94 -10.66
C HIS A 45 -5.26 -18.63 -10.42
N PHE A 46 -4.81 -17.56 -11.07
CA PHE A 46 -5.44 -16.25 -11.02
C PHE A 46 -6.65 -16.18 -11.95
N SER A 47 -7.58 -15.26 -11.62
CA SER A 47 -8.71 -14.92 -12.50
C SER A 47 -8.22 -14.46 -13.88
N THR A 48 -8.99 -14.76 -14.93
CA THR A 48 -8.76 -14.24 -16.29
C THR A 48 -8.77 -12.72 -16.32
N ASP A 49 -9.60 -12.11 -15.48
CA ASP A 49 -9.79 -10.67 -15.36
C ASP A 49 -8.99 -10.04 -14.22
N PHE A 50 -7.92 -10.72 -13.77
CA PHE A 50 -7.12 -10.34 -12.60
C PHE A 50 -6.78 -8.85 -12.54
N LYS A 51 -6.29 -8.24 -13.63
CA LYS A 51 -5.87 -6.83 -13.61
C LYS A 51 -7.05 -5.87 -13.39
N THR A 52 -8.21 -6.18 -13.99
CA THR A 52 -9.44 -5.41 -13.81
C THR A 52 -9.95 -5.55 -12.38
N ASN A 53 -10.07 -6.79 -11.91
CA ASN A 53 -10.54 -7.10 -10.56
C ASN A 53 -9.59 -6.52 -9.49
N PHE A 54 -8.28 -6.53 -9.74
CA PHE A 54 -7.28 -5.91 -8.89
C PHE A 54 -7.51 -4.40 -8.79
N LYS A 55 -7.70 -3.71 -9.92
CA LYS A 55 -7.95 -2.26 -9.92
C LYS A 55 -9.23 -1.91 -9.15
N GLU A 56 -10.31 -2.63 -9.38
CA GLU A 56 -11.59 -2.40 -8.69
C GLU A 56 -11.48 -2.64 -7.18
N LEU A 57 -10.85 -3.75 -6.79
CA LEU A 57 -10.64 -4.08 -5.38
C LEU A 57 -9.72 -3.06 -4.72
N TRP A 58 -8.64 -2.64 -5.38
CA TRP A 58 -7.74 -1.60 -4.88
C TRP A 58 -8.48 -0.28 -4.59
N LEU A 59 -9.33 0.18 -5.51
CA LEU A 59 -10.11 1.40 -5.33
C LEU A 59 -11.11 1.31 -4.18
N THR A 60 -11.64 0.11 -3.93
CA THR A 60 -12.52 -0.16 -2.79
C THR A 60 -11.73 -0.14 -1.48
N LEU A 61 -10.64 -0.90 -1.43
CA LEU A 61 -9.80 -1.04 -0.24
C LEU A 61 -9.19 0.29 0.17
N ARG A 62 -8.64 1.10 -0.75
CA ARG A 62 -8.04 2.40 -0.38
C ARG A 62 -8.98 3.34 0.38
N LYS A 63 -10.30 3.23 0.14
CA LYS A 63 -11.31 4.02 0.84
C LYS A 63 -11.62 3.41 2.22
N GLN A 64 -11.81 2.09 2.28
CA GLN A 64 -12.19 1.38 3.50
C GLN A 64 -11.04 1.34 4.51
N THR A 65 -9.83 1.06 4.03
CA THR A 65 -8.61 0.95 4.84
C THR A 65 -8.10 2.31 5.30
N ALA A 66 -8.79 3.42 4.99
CA ALA A 66 -8.53 4.71 5.63
C ALA A 66 -8.77 4.65 7.15
N ASN A 67 -9.64 3.75 7.60
CA ASN A 67 -9.86 3.42 9.00
C ASN A 67 -9.24 2.05 9.32
N ASP A 68 -8.34 2.03 10.31
CA ASP A 68 -7.51 0.88 10.64
C ASP A 68 -8.32 -0.32 11.18
N ARG A 69 -9.48 -0.05 11.80
CA ARG A 69 -10.39 -1.12 12.23
C ARG A 69 -10.93 -1.91 11.04
N TYR A 70 -11.32 -1.21 9.97
CA TYR A 70 -11.82 -1.87 8.76
C TYR A 70 -10.69 -2.58 8.00
N ASP A 71 -9.48 -2.04 7.99
CA ASP A 71 -8.32 -2.72 7.39
C ASP A 71 -8.07 -4.09 8.04
N LEU A 72 -8.05 -4.16 9.37
CA LEU A 72 -7.86 -5.42 10.10
C LEU A 72 -9.07 -6.35 9.96
N GLN A 73 -10.30 -5.82 10.04
CA GLN A 73 -11.52 -6.61 9.88
C GLN A 73 -11.55 -7.28 8.50
N ILE A 74 -11.30 -6.52 7.44
CA ILE A 74 -11.29 -7.07 6.07
C ILE A 74 -10.22 -8.16 5.93
N PHE A 75 -9.04 -7.92 6.49
CA PHE A 75 -7.94 -8.85 6.35
C PHE A 75 -8.12 -10.15 7.17
N HIS A 76 -8.68 -10.08 8.38
CA HIS A 76 -8.83 -11.23 9.26
C HIS A 76 -10.16 -11.97 9.10
N GLU A 77 -11.25 -11.24 8.88
CA GLU A 77 -12.62 -11.78 8.90
C GLU A 77 -13.21 -11.89 7.49
N GLU A 78 -12.86 -10.98 6.57
CA GLU A 78 -13.48 -10.88 5.24
C GLU A 78 -12.51 -11.18 4.08
N ASN A 79 -11.40 -11.88 4.34
CA ASN A 79 -10.37 -12.09 3.31
C ASN A 79 -10.80 -12.97 2.11
N HIS A 80 -11.97 -13.60 2.18
CA HIS A 80 -12.59 -14.28 1.05
C HIS A 80 -12.78 -13.34 -0.17
N ILE A 81 -12.91 -12.02 0.05
CA ILE A 81 -13.03 -11.06 -1.06
C ILE A 81 -11.80 -11.06 -1.98
N PHE A 82 -10.60 -11.31 -1.45
CA PHE A 82 -9.37 -11.40 -2.25
C PHE A 82 -9.40 -12.67 -3.09
N TYR A 83 -9.83 -13.78 -2.49
CA TYR A 83 -9.94 -15.07 -3.16
C TYR A 83 -10.94 -15.00 -4.32
N GLU A 84 -12.17 -14.57 -4.06
CA GLU A 84 -13.25 -14.52 -5.05
C GLU A 84 -12.95 -13.57 -6.21
N LYS A 85 -12.31 -12.43 -5.93
CA LYS A 85 -12.01 -11.44 -6.98
C LYS A 85 -10.74 -11.74 -7.75
N LEU A 86 -9.70 -12.27 -7.13
CA LEU A 86 -8.36 -12.34 -7.73
C LEU A 86 -8.00 -13.74 -8.24
N PHE A 87 -8.64 -14.80 -7.75
CA PHE A 87 -8.30 -16.18 -8.09
C PHE A 87 -9.38 -16.84 -8.94
N ASN A 88 -8.98 -17.85 -9.72
CA ASN A 88 -9.91 -18.73 -10.38
C ASN A 88 -10.39 -19.76 -9.36
N THR A 89 -11.61 -19.62 -8.86
CA THR A 89 -12.18 -20.45 -7.78
C THR A 89 -12.43 -21.92 -8.17
N GLN A 90 -12.36 -22.26 -9.46
CA GLN A 90 -12.46 -23.64 -9.94
C GLN A 90 -11.10 -24.35 -9.96
N LEU A 91 -10.00 -23.60 -10.12
CA LEU A 91 -8.65 -24.15 -10.30
C LEU A 91 -7.73 -23.89 -9.10
N CYS A 92 -7.92 -22.77 -8.41
CA CYS A 92 -7.27 -22.49 -7.14
C CYS A 92 -8.13 -23.12 -6.05
N ASN A 93 -7.56 -23.98 -5.20
CA ASN A 93 -8.30 -24.48 -4.05
C ASN A 93 -8.19 -23.49 -2.88
N GLU A 94 -9.18 -23.52 -1.99
CA GLU A 94 -9.26 -22.62 -0.83
C GLU A 94 -8.07 -22.79 0.12
N ASP A 95 -7.55 -24.02 0.26
CA ASP A 95 -6.38 -24.30 1.09
C ASP A 95 -5.12 -23.58 0.58
N SER A 96 -4.90 -23.50 -0.74
CA SER A 96 -3.78 -22.74 -1.31
C SER A 96 -3.90 -21.24 -1.02
N PHE A 97 -5.12 -20.71 -1.00
CA PHE A 97 -5.34 -19.32 -0.62
C PHE A 97 -5.11 -19.09 0.87
N LYS A 98 -5.57 -20.01 1.74
CA LYS A 98 -5.30 -19.95 3.19
C LYS A 98 -3.80 -20.04 3.50
N GLU A 99 -3.07 -20.90 2.81
CA GLU A 99 -1.61 -20.97 2.88
C GLU A 99 -0.96 -19.63 2.49
N LEU A 100 -1.47 -18.99 1.44
CA LEU A 100 -0.98 -17.68 1.00
C LEU A 100 -1.21 -16.59 2.05
N VAL A 101 -2.42 -16.53 2.62
CA VAL A 101 -2.77 -15.59 3.71
C VAL A 101 -1.86 -15.82 4.91
N CYS A 102 -1.69 -17.08 5.34
CA CYS A 102 -0.81 -17.45 6.44
C CYS A 102 0.65 -17.05 6.17
N SER A 103 1.15 -17.31 4.95
CA SER A 103 2.50 -16.93 4.54
C SER A 103 2.71 -15.42 4.63
N PHE A 104 1.76 -14.61 4.15
CA PHE A 104 1.81 -13.17 4.31
C PHE A 104 1.78 -12.77 5.78
N GLN A 105 0.88 -13.33 6.59
CA GLN A 105 0.76 -13.00 8.02
C GLN A 105 2.06 -13.25 8.79
N VAL A 106 2.68 -14.42 8.58
CA VAL A 106 3.95 -14.77 9.23
C VAL A 106 5.05 -13.80 8.86
N TRP A 107 5.16 -13.44 7.58
CA TRP A 107 6.15 -12.44 7.15
C TRP A 107 5.81 -11.04 7.67
N TRP A 108 4.56 -10.60 7.53
CA TRP A 108 4.10 -9.25 7.85
C TRP A 108 4.25 -8.93 9.34
N THR A 109 3.91 -9.88 10.21
CA THR A 109 4.02 -9.74 11.68
C THR A 109 5.45 -9.95 12.20
N SER A 110 6.38 -10.38 11.34
CA SER A 110 7.79 -10.52 11.72
C SER A 110 8.52 -9.16 11.74
N ILE A 111 9.73 -9.15 12.31
CA ILE A 111 10.57 -7.94 12.33
C ILE A 111 10.91 -7.42 10.94
N VAL A 112 10.95 -8.29 9.91
CA VAL A 112 11.30 -7.93 8.53
C VAL A 112 10.10 -7.45 7.70
N GLY A 113 8.88 -7.60 8.23
CA GLY A 113 7.64 -7.18 7.58
C GLY A 113 7.25 -5.75 7.96
N GLN A 114 6.10 -5.62 8.60
CA GLN A 114 5.49 -4.33 8.98
C GLN A 114 6.44 -3.46 9.81
N LEU A 115 7.10 -4.05 10.82
CA LEU A 115 7.96 -3.29 11.72
C LEU A 115 9.12 -2.63 10.97
N SER A 116 9.80 -3.37 10.08
CA SER A 116 10.87 -2.80 9.25
C SER A 116 10.34 -1.69 8.37
N LEU A 117 9.14 -1.85 7.80
CA LEU A 117 8.51 -0.85 6.95
C LEU A 117 8.26 0.47 7.70
N GLU A 118 7.66 0.39 8.89
CA GLU A 118 7.38 1.55 9.73
C GLU A 118 8.67 2.26 10.14
N ARG A 119 9.65 1.51 10.65
CA ARG A 119 10.93 2.07 11.09
C ARG A 119 11.77 2.66 9.96
N SER A 120 11.61 2.15 8.73
CA SER A 120 12.39 2.61 7.58
C SER A 120 12.15 4.09 7.25
N VAL A 121 10.94 4.62 7.50
CA VAL A 121 10.61 6.00 7.16
C VAL A 121 10.67 6.96 8.34
N ASP A 122 10.85 6.46 9.57
CA ASP A 122 10.90 7.27 10.79
C ASP A 122 11.97 8.37 10.70
N GLU A 123 13.15 8.06 10.14
CA GLU A 123 14.25 9.01 9.97
C GLU A 123 13.91 10.18 9.03
N TYR A 124 13.00 9.94 8.06
CA TYR A 124 12.54 10.98 7.14
C TYR A 124 11.39 11.81 7.72
N GLY A 125 10.77 11.39 8.83
CA GLY A 125 9.56 12.01 9.36
C GLY A 125 9.73 13.50 9.67
N GLN A 126 10.82 13.87 10.36
CA GLN A 126 11.09 15.27 10.70
C GLN A 126 11.43 16.10 9.46
N GLN A 127 12.22 15.55 8.54
CA GLN A 127 12.59 16.23 7.30
C GLN A 127 11.34 16.49 6.45
N LEU A 128 10.51 15.46 6.27
CA LEU A 128 9.26 15.53 5.51
C LEU A 128 8.32 16.58 6.10
N PHE A 129 8.16 16.57 7.42
CA PHE A 129 7.36 17.56 8.12
C PHE A 129 7.83 18.99 7.83
N ASN A 130 9.13 19.25 7.98
CA ASN A 130 9.71 20.57 7.76
C ASN A 130 9.52 21.04 6.30
N ASP A 131 9.76 20.15 5.34
CA ASP A 131 9.63 20.45 3.91
C ASP A 131 8.18 20.76 3.52
N LEU A 132 7.21 20.00 4.03
CA LEU A 132 5.79 20.25 3.78
C LEU A 132 5.29 21.51 4.49
N VAL A 133 5.76 21.79 5.71
CA VAL A 133 5.45 23.05 6.42
C VAL A 133 5.97 24.26 5.65
N LEU A 134 7.18 24.17 5.10
CA LEU A 134 7.74 25.22 4.27
C LEU A 134 6.89 25.43 3.00
N TYR A 135 6.48 24.34 2.34
CA TYR A 135 5.59 24.39 1.19
C TYR A 135 4.25 25.06 1.52
N LEU A 136 3.58 24.67 2.61
CA LEU A 136 2.30 25.24 3.03
C LEU A 136 2.43 26.75 3.29
N LYS A 137 3.49 27.19 3.98
CA LYS A 137 3.76 28.61 4.23
C LYS A 137 3.99 29.41 2.96
N GLN A 138 4.76 28.86 2.02
CA GLN A 138 5.08 29.53 0.75
C GLN A 138 3.86 29.69 -0.17
N ASN A 139 2.90 28.78 -0.08
CA ASN A 139 1.69 28.79 -0.90
C ASN A 139 0.46 29.34 -0.16
N GLU A 140 0.65 29.87 1.07
CA GLU A 140 -0.42 30.42 1.91
C GLU A 140 -1.58 29.43 2.13
N ILE A 141 -1.26 28.13 2.24
CA ILE A 141 -2.24 27.06 2.44
C ILE A 141 -2.40 26.79 3.93
N GLU A 142 -3.62 26.92 4.44
CA GLU A 142 -3.97 26.45 5.78
C GLU A 142 -4.35 24.96 5.74
N PRO A 143 -3.69 24.08 6.52
CA PRO A 143 -4.02 22.68 6.56
C PRO A 143 -5.38 22.46 7.22
N LEU A 144 -6.33 21.92 6.45
CA LEU A 144 -7.70 21.67 6.87
C LEU A 144 -7.84 20.39 7.71
N GLN A 145 -6.95 19.43 7.51
CA GLN A 145 -6.96 18.14 8.19
C GLN A 145 -5.55 17.51 8.23
N GLN A 146 -5.43 16.36 8.89
CA GLN A 146 -4.18 15.61 8.97
C GLN A 146 -3.84 15.00 7.61
N LEU A 147 -2.55 14.98 7.27
CA LEU A 147 -2.06 14.28 6.08
C LEU A 147 -1.84 12.81 6.41
N HIS A 148 -2.59 11.91 5.76
CA HIS A 148 -2.45 10.47 5.93
C HIS A 148 -1.57 9.86 4.85
N ILE A 149 -0.55 9.10 5.24
CA ILE A 149 0.35 8.40 4.33
C ILE A 149 0.27 6.91 4.59
N SER A 150 -0.24 6.15 3.64
CA SER A 150 -0.24 4.69 3.67
C SER A 150 0.99 4.15 2.94
N LEU A 151 1.83 3.41 3.65
CA LEU A 151 3.09 2.89 3.15
C LEU A 151 2.90 1.49 2.57
N LEU A 152 3.49 1.25 1.41
CA LEU A 152 3.58 -0.05 0.76
C LEU A 152 5.01 -0.58 0.83
N TYR A 153 5.16 -1.88 1.04
CA TYR A 153 6.47 -2.52 1.06
C TYR A 153 7.14 -2.60 -0.31
N ASP A 154 6.35 -2.55 -1.39
CA ASP A 154 6.84 -2.55 -2.78
C ASP A 154 5.86 -1.76 -3.68
N ASP A 155 6.23 -1.57 -4.95
CA ASP A 155 5.48 -0.79 -5.92
C ASP A 155 4.08 -1.35 -6.20
N CYS A 156 3.08 -0.47 -6.23
CA CYS A 156 1.82 -0.75 -6.91
C CYS A 156 2.00 -0.50 -8.42
N LEU A 157 2.11 -1.57 -9.21
CA LEU A 157 2.36 -1.50 -10.66
C LEU A 157 1.08 -1.57 -11.50
N LEU A 158 -0.01 -2.04 -10.90
CA LEU A 158 -1.28 -2.24 -11.61
C LEU A 158 -2.25 -1.07 -11.46
N VAL A 159 -2.00 -0.12 -10.54
CA VAL A 159 -2.85 1.05 -10.30
C VAL A 159 -2.00 2.31 -10.13
N LYS A 160 -2.43 3.40 -10.79
CA LYS A 160 -1.76 4.72 -10.73
C LYS A 160 -2.43 5.71 -9.76
N GLU A 161 -3.70 5.48 -9.42
CA GLU A 161 -4.52 6.37 -8.60
C GLU A 161 -4.26 6.12 -7.11
N ASN A 162 -3.23 6.78 -6.56
CA ASN A 162 -2.78 6.58 -5.18
C ASN A 162 -2.82 7.85 -4.31
N ILE A 163 -3.35 8.94 -4.85
CA ILE A 163 -3.44 10.25 -4.20
C ILE A 163 -4.91 10.65 -4.07
N SER A 164 -5.24 11.34 -2.99
CA SER A 164 -6.54 11.97 -2.69
C SER A 164 -6.32 13.17 -1.75
N SER A 165 -7.38 13.94 -1.49
CA SER A 165 -7.33 15.05 -0.53
C SER A 165 -6.73 14.60 0.81
N TYR A 166 -5.62 15.21 1.21
CA TYR A 166 -4.86 14.89 2.43
C TYR A 166 -4.54 13.41 2.65
N SER A 167 -4.44 12.62 1.57
CA SER A 167 -4.11 11.20 1.69
C SER A 167 -3.32 10.70 0.49
N ALA A 168 -2.25 9.96 0.76
CA ALA A 168 -1.41 9.34 -0.27
C ALA A 168 -1.06 7.90 0.11
N ILE A 169 -0.94 7.05 -0.91
CA ILE A 169 -0.39 5.70 -0.80
C ILE A 169 0.95 5.69 -1.53
N LEU A 170 2.04 5.41 -0.81
CA LEU A 170 3.40 5.49 -1.33
C LEU A 170 4.19 4.22 -1.02
N PRO A 171 4.96 3.66 -1.98
CA PRO A 171 5.91 2.60 -1.67
C PRO A 171 7.11 3.19 -0.91
N THR A 172 7.56 2.53 0.16
CA THR A 172 8.63 3.06 1.01
C THR A 172 9.93 3.35 0.28
N LYS A 173 10.22 2.63 -0.80
CA LYS A 173 11.41 2.88 -1.64
C LYS A 173 11.52 4.35 -2.11
N THR A 174 10.42 5.07 -2.27
CA THR A 174 10.44 6.46 -2.76
C THR A 174 11.09 7.40 -1.76
N PHE A 175 11.01 7.10 -0.46
CA PHE A 175 11.68 7.87 0.59
C PHE A 175 13.22 7.78 0.47
N PHE A 176 13.74 6.63 0.05
CA PHE A 176 15.18 6.39 -0.06
C PHE A 176 15.78 6.83 -1.38
N ILE A 177 15.09 6.55 -2.49
CA ILE A 177 15.65 6.72 -3.83
C ILE A 177 15.29 8.09 -4.41
N ASN A 178 14.06 8.56 -4.17
CA ASN A 178 13.49 9.75 -4.80
C ASN A 178 12.75 10.65 -3.79
N TYR A 179 13.40 11.02 -2.69
CA TYR A 179 12.76 11.82 -1.62
C TYR A 179 12.10 13.12 -2.12
N ARG A 180 12.70 13.79 -3.12
CA ARG A 180 12.11 15.01 -3.72
C ARG A 180 10.76 14.74 -4.39
N ASP A 181 10.59 13.56 -4.99
CA ASP A 181 9.32 13.15 -5.59
C ASP A 181 8.27 12.90 -4.51
N VAL A 182 8.67 12.43 -3.32
CA VAL A 182 7.77 12.26 -2.16
C VAL A 182 7.17 13.60 -1.75
N VAL A 183 8.02 14.62 -1.53
CA VAL A 183 7.54 15.97 -1.16
C VAL A 183 6.62 16.52 -2.25
N THR A 184 7.05 16.45 -3.52
CA THR A 184 6.25 16.93 -4.66
C THR A 184 4.89 16.23 -4.74
N THR A 185 4.87 14.91 -4.54
CA THR A 185 3.65 14.10 -4.58
C THR A 185 2.72 14.49 -3.44
N LEU A 186 3.22 14.60 -2.22
CA LEU A 186 2.42 14.93 -1.05
C LEU A 186 1.90 16.38 -1.08
N SER A 187 2.66 17.31 -1.67
CA SER A 187 2.18 18.67 -1.92
C SER A 187 0.90 18.70 -2.76
N THR A 188 0.71 17.77 -3.70
CA THR A 188 -0.52 17.71 -4.49
C THR A 188 -1.75 17.35 -3.66
N CYS A 189 -1.60 16.65 -2.52
CA CYS A 189 -2.71 16.27 -1.64
C CYS A 189 -3.48 17.47 -1.07
N PHE A 190 -2.85 18.66 -1.01
CA PHE A 190 -3.48 19.87 -0.48
C PHE A 190 -4.37 20.60 -1.51
N HIS A 191 -4.26 20.25 -2.79
CA HIS A 191 -5.00 20.86 -3.89
C HIS A 191 -6.10 19.97 -4.47
N VAL A 192 -6.11 18.69 -4.08
CA VAL A 192 -7.14 17.74 -4.50
C VAL A 192 -8.40 17.98 -3.67
N ALA A 193 -9.47 18.40 -4.33
CA ALA A 193 -10.82 18.50 -3.77
C ALA A 193 -11.45 17.12 -3.56
#